data_AF-A0A7Z0MPH4-F1
#
_entry.id   AF-A0A7Z0MPH4-F1
#
_cell.length_a   1.000
_cell.length_b   1.000
_cell.length_c   1.000
_cell.angle_alpha   90.00
_cell.angle_beta   90.00
_cell.angle_gamma   90.00
#
_symmetry.space_group_name_H-M   'P 1'
#
loop_
_entity.id
_entity.type
_entity.pdbx_description
1 polymer ?
#
loop_
_entity_poly.entity_id
_entity_poly.type
_entity_poly.pdbx_seq_one_letter_code
_entity_poly.pdbx_strand_id
1 'polypeptide(L)'
;MDVRAPIEFEKGAFPNSQNIPILDDLQREAIGTCYKQEGQDAAIVLGLQLVDADIREQRLELWTQFVKAHPQGYLYCFRGGLRSRTTPELVEREGLITH
;
A
#
# COMPACT_ATOMS: atom_id res chain seq x y z
N MET A 1 0.60 10.76 1.11
CA MET A 1 0.59 9.69 0.09
C MET A 1 -0.65 8.83 0.25
N ASP A 2 -1.34 8.53 -0.85
CA ASP A 2 -2.46 7.58 -0.89
C ASP A 2 -1.98 6.26 -1.52
N VAL A 3 -2.08 5.17 -0.77
CA VAL A 3 -1.62 3.84 -1.20
C VAL A 3 -2.74 2.93 -1.71
N ARG A 4 -3.97 3.44 -1.81
CA ARG A 4 -5.10 2.70 -2.39
C ARG A 4 -4.90 2.43 -3.87
N ALA A 5 -5.68 1.50 -4.42
CA ALA A 5 -5.64 1.22 -5.85
C ALA A 5 -6.08 2.45 -6.67
N PRO A 6 -5.58 2.63 -7.91
CA PRO A 6 -5.91 3.76 -8.76
C PRO A 6 -7.42 4.04 -8.87
N ILE A 7 -8.23 2.99 -9.05
CA ILE A 7 -9.70 3.13 -9.15
C ILE A 7 -10.35 3.70 -7.88
N GLU A 8 -9.71 3.53 -6.72
CA GLU A 8 -10.21 4.08 -5.44
C GLU A 8 -9.78 5.54 -5.25
N PHE A 9 -8.62 5.91 -5.79
CA PHE A 9 -8.10 7.27 -5.79
C PHE A 9 -8.93 8.16 -6.74
N GLU A 10 -9.19 7.67 -7.96
CA GLU A 10 -10.01 8.37 -8.96
C GLU A 10 -11.45 8.63 -8.48
N LYS A 11 -12.00 7.72 -7.67
CA LYS A 11 -13.34 7.88 -7.06
C LYS A 11 -13.41 8.97 -5.99
N GLY A 12 -12.26 9.46 -5.53
CA GLY A 12 -12.19 10.51 -4.53
C GLY A 12 -10.94 10.34 -3.66
N ALA A 13 -10.11 11.37 -3.67
CA ALA A 13 -8.92 11.48 -2.86
C ALA A 13 -8.84 12.86 -2.21
N PHE A 14 -8.07 12.99 -1.14
CA PHE A 14 -7.87 14.29 -0.51
C PHE A 14 -7.13 15.24 -1.47
N PRO A 15 -7.45 16.54 -1.45
CA PRO A 15 -6.67 17.54 -2.16
C PRO A 15 -5.18 17.43 -1.79
N ASN A 16 -4.30 17.62 -2.78
CA ASN A 16 -2.84 17.52 -2.64
C ASN A 16 -2.29 16.14 -2.28
N SER A 17 -3.11 15.08 -2.33
CA SER A 17 -2.61 13.71 -2.20
C SER A 17 -2.03 13.20 -3.53
N GLN A 18 -0.95 12.43 -3.43
CA GLN A 18 -0.37 11.68 -4.56
C GLN A 18 -0.64 10.20 -4.35
N ASN A 19 -1.14 9.53 -5.39
CA ASN A 19 -1.35 8.08 -5.37
C ASN A 19 -0.06 7.34 -5.69
N ILE A 20 0.40 6.49 -4.76
CA ILE A 20 1.49 5.55 -4.98
C ILE A 20 1.00 4.18 -4.47
N PRO A 21 0.28 3.43 -5.32
CA PRO A 21 -0.56 2.32 -4.90
C PRO A 21 0.23 1.11 -4.38
N ILE A 22 -0.29 0.46 -3.33
CA ILE A 22 0.22 -0.83 -2.85
C ILE A 22 -0.27 -2.00 -3.69
N LEU A 23 -1.39 -1.84 -4.39
CA LEU A 23 -2.01 -2.82 -5.27
C LEU A 23 -2.54 -2.09 -6.51
N ASP A 24 -2.38 -2.68 -7.68
CA ASP A 24 -3.15 -2.24 -8.85
C ASP A 24 -4.62 -2.68 -8.74
N ASP A 25 -5.44 -2.25 -9.70
CA ASP A 25 -6.88 -2.50 -9.68
C ASP A 25 -7.23 -3.99 -9.79
N LEU A 26 -6.44 -4.76 -10.55
CA LEU A 26 -6.65 -6.20 -10.74
C LEU A 26 -6.26 -6.97 -9.46
N GLN A 27 -5.11 -6.66 -8.88
CA GLN A 27 -4.65 -7.19 -7.60
C GLN A 27 -5.67 -6.87 -6.50
N ARG A 28 -6.19 -5.64 -6.46
CA ARG A 28 -7.23 -5.21 -5.51
C ARG A 28 -8.51 -6.02 -5.66
N GLU A 29 -8.97 -6.24 -6.88
CA GLU A 29 -10.17 -7.03 -7.17
C GLU A 29 -10.00 -8.51 -6.77
N ALA A 30 -8.87 -9.12 -7.14
CA ALA A 30 -8.57 -10.52 -6.81
C ALA A 30 -8.50 -10.74 -5.30
N ILE A 31 -7.73 -9.91 -4.58
CA ILE A 31 -7.60 -9.99 -3.12
C ILE A 31 -8.93 -9.69 -2.43
N GLY A 32 -9.68 -8.71 -2.92
CA GLY A 32 -11.01 -8.38 -2.38
C GLY A 32 -12.02 -9.51 -2.56
N THR A 33 -11.93 -10.25 -3.66
CA THR A 33 -12.75 -11.43 -3.93
C THR A 33 -12.37 -12.59 -3.02
N CYS A 34 -11.07 -12.91 -2.93
CA CYS A 34 -10.56 -13.94 -2.04
C CYS A 34 -10.91 -13.65 -0.57
N TYR A 35 -10.79 -12.41 -0.12
CA TYR A 35 -11.17 -12.01 1.23
C TYR A 35 -12.65 -12.32 1.54
N LYS A 36 -13.54 -12.04 0.58
CA LYS A 36 -14.98 -12.30 0.74
C LYS A 36 -15.31 -13.79 0.71
N GLN A 37 -14.57 -14.59 -0.06
CA GLN A 37 -14.88 -16.01 -0.27
C GLN A 37 -14.18 -16.94 0.73
N GLU A 38 -12.93 -16.65 1.05
CA GLU A 38 -12.02 -17.55 1.78
C GLU A 38 -11.49 -16.93 3.08
N GLY A 39 -11.82 -15.66 3.33
CA GLY A 39 -11.46 -14.96 4.56
C GLY A 39 -10.08 -14.29 4.50
N GLN A 40 -9.68 -13.76 5.65
CA GLN A 40 -8.54 -12.85 5.75
C GLN A 40 -7.19 -13.52 5.43
N ASP A 41 -6.94 -14.70 5.96
CA ASP A 41 -5.63 -15.36 5.85
C ASP A 41 -5.35 -15.76 4.39
N ALA A 42 -6.35 -16.30 3.68
CA ALA A 42 -6.26 -16.62 2.27
C ALA A 42 -5.96 -15.37 1.42
N ALA A 43 -6.64 -14.25 1.71
CA ALA A 43 -6.40 -12.99 1.01
C ALA A 43 -4.99 -12.42 1.27
N ILE A 44 -4.42 -12.63 2.46
CA ILE A 44 -3.04 -12.25 2.77
C ILE A 44 -2.07 -13.09 1.95
N VAL A 45 -2.25 -14.41 1.91
CA VAL A 45 -1.41 -15.32 1.11
C VAL A 45 -1.46 -14.96 -0.36
N LEU A 46 -2.67 -14.76 -0.90
CA LEU A 46 -2.86 -14.33 -2.29
C LEU A 46 -2.18 -12.98 -2.55
N GLY A 47 -2.31 -12.03 -1.62
CA GLY A 47 -1.64 -10.73 -1.73
C GLY A 47 -0.11 -10.84 -1.75
N LEU A 48 0.47 -11.77 -0.99
CA LEU A 48 1.91 -12.04 -1.01
C LEU A 48 2.35 -12.70 -2.32
N GLN A 49 1.52 -13.57 -2.91
CA GLN A 49 1.79 -14.23 -4.18
C GLN A 49 1.68 -13.29 -5.38
N LEU A 50 0.74 -12.34 -5.35
CA LEU A 50 0.49 -11.41 -6.46
C LEU A 50 1.50 -10.26 -6.53
N VAL A 51 2.32 -10.06 -5.49
CA VAL A 51 3.33 -9.01 -5.46
C VAL A 51 4.69 -9.62 -5.82
N ASP A 52 5.01 -9.55 -7.12
CA ASP A 52 6.34 -9.86 -7.65
C ASP A 52 7.42 -9.03 -6.93
N ALA A 53 8.62 -9.62 -6.81
CA ALA A 53 9.76 -8.98 -6.15
C ALA A 53 10.10 -7.63 -6.79
N ASP A 54 10.10 -7.55 -8.11
CA ASP A 54 10.42 -6.34 -8.87
C ASP A 54 9.39 -5.23 -8.65
N ILE A 55 8.09 -5.59 -8.64
CA ILE A 55 6.99 -4.65 -8.37
C ILE A 55 7.08 -4.14 -6.94
N ARG A 56 7.45 -5.00 -5.99
CA ARG A 56 7.66 -4.62 -4.58
C ARG A 56 8.79 -3.62 -4.45
N GLU A 57 9.94 -3.91 -5.07
CA GLU A 57 11.13 -3.06 -5.01
C GLU A 57 10.85 -1.68 -5.64
N GLN A 58 10.21 -1.66 -6.81
CA GLN A 58 9.81 -0.41 -7.46
C GLN A 58 8.86 0.43 -6.59
N ARG A 59 7.87 -0.21 -5.94
CA ARG A 59 6.94 0.47 -5.04
C ARG A 59 7.66 1.02 -3.80
N LEU A 60 8.57 0.25 -3.21
CA LEU A 60 9.39 0.67 -2.07
C LEU A 60 10.28 1.87 -2.41
N GLU A 61 10.88 1.86 -3.60
CA GLU A 61 11.69 2.98 -4.07
C GLU A 61 10.85 4.25 -4.20
N LEU A 62 9.69 4.16 -4.85
CA LEU A 62 8.77 5.31 -4.99
C LEU A 62 8.30 5.85 -3.64
N TRP A 63 7.97 4.98 -2.68
CA TRP A 63 7.60 5.40 -1.33
C TRP A 63 8.75 6.08 -0.61
N THR A 64 9.96 5.54 -0.74
CA THR A 64 11.18 6.12 -0.14
C THR A 64 11.46 7.51 -0.72
N GLN A 65 11.37 7.66 -2.04
CA GLN A 65 11.53 8.95 -2.72
C GLN A 65 10.47 9.95 -2.27
N PHE A 66 9.20 9.53 -2.15
CA PHE A 66 8.12 10.38 -1.67
C PHE A 66 8.36 10.88 -0.24
N VAL A 67 8.74 9.99 0.68
CA VAL A 67 9.02 10.37 2.08
C VAL A 67 10.20 11.34 2.17
N LYS A 68 11.27 11.11 1.40
CA LYS A 68 12.42 12.03 1.33
C LYS A 68 12.06 13.40 0.78
N ALA A 69 11.21 13.45 -0.25
CA ALA A 69 10.74 14.70 -0.86
C ALA A 69 9.73 15.46 0.02
N HIS A 70 9.02 14.74 0.90
CA HIS A 70 7.98 15.29 1.77
C HIS A 70 8.24 14.94 3.25
N PRO A 71 9.24 15.56 3.90
CA PRO A 71 9.62 15.24 5.28
C PRO A 71 8.53 15.58 6.33
N GLN A 72 7.57 16.45 5.99
CA GLN A 72 6.37 16.72 6.79
C GLN A 72 5.12 16.03 6.23
N GLY A 73 5.29 15.14 5.25
CA GLY A 73 4.21 14.45 4.57
C GLY A 73 3.60 13.37 5.46
N TYR A 74 2.27 13.33 5.52
CA TYR A 74 1.54 12.27 6.21
C TYR A 74 1.28 11.08 5.27
N LEU A 75 1.56 9.87 5.76
CA LEU A 75 1.15 8.62 5.14
C LEU A 75 -0.25 8.28 5.65
N TYR A 76 -1.25 8.21 4.76
CA TYR A 76 -2.59 7.81 5.13
C TYR A 76 -3.08 6.73 4.16
N CYS A 77 -3.53 5.59 4.69
CA CYS A 77 -4.44 4.72 3.97
C CYS A 77 -5.80 4.80 4.65
N PHE A 78 -6.87 4.85 3.87
CA PHE A 78 -8.23 5.07 4.35
C PHE A 78 -8.56 4.16 5.56
N ARG A 79 -8.79 4.80 6.73
CA ARG A 79 -9.31 4.23 7.98
C ARG A 79 -8.45 3.21 8.76
N GLY A 80 -7.14 3.39 8.93
CA GLY A 80 -6.43 2.64 9.98
C GLY A 80 -6.55 1.10 9.86
N GLY A 81 -6.68 0.59 8.63
CA GLY A 81 -6.81 -0.84 8.34
C GLY A 81 -5.46 -1.57 8.42
N LEU A 82 -5.46 -2.89 8.20
CA LEU A 82 -4.24 -3.71 8.23
C LEU A 82 -3.11 -3.13 7.37
N ARG A 83 -3.46 -2.51 6.23
CA ARG A 83 -2.54 -1.87 5.27
C ARG A 83 -1.76 -0.70 5.89
N SER A 84 -2.36 0.10 6.78
CA SER A 84 -1.64 1.16 7.52
C SER A 84 -0.76 0.63 8.64
N ARG A 85 -0.97 -0.62 9.09
CA ARG A 85 -0.12 -1.26 10.10
C ARG A 85 1.07 -2.00 9.47
N THR A 86 0.86 -2.64 8.32
CA THR A 86 1.93 -3.36 7.62
C THR A 86 2.90 -2.43 6.90
N THR A 87 2.50 -1.24 6.43
CA THR A 87 3.44 -0.33 5.74
C THR A 87 4.53 0.23 6.67
N PRO A 88 4.23 0.73 7.89
CA PRO A 88 5.26 1.09 8.86
C PRO A 88 6.11 -0.11 9.29
N GLU A 89 5.50 -1.26 9.56
CA GLU A 89 6.25 -2.48 9.96
C GLU A 89 7.19 -2.99 8.84
N LEU A 90 6.81 -2.86 7.57
CA LEU A 90 7.71 -3.19 6.44
C LEU A 90 8.87 -2.20 6.34
N VAL A 91 8.61 -0.90 6.58
CA VAL A 91 9.61 0.18 6.52
C VAL A 91 10.56 0.14 7.73
N GLU A 92 10.07 -0.21 8.92
CA GLU A 92 10.90 -0.45 10.12
C GLU A 92 11.79 -1.68 9.95
N ARG A 93 11.23 -2.76 9.41
CA ARG A 93 11.96 -4.03 9.23
C ARG A 93 13.04 -3.97 8.15
N GLU A 94 12.89 -3.06 7.17
CA GLU A 94 13.91 -2.70 6.17
C GLU A 94 14.83 -1.55 6.65
N GLY A 95 14.70 -1.09 7.90
CA GLY A 95 15.68 -0.21 8.57
C GLY A 95 15.56 1.28 8.27
N LEU A 96 14.36 1.82 8.00
CA LEU A 96 14.18 3.21 7.57
C LEU A 96 13.37 4.12 8.51
N ILE A 97 13.31 3.82 9.82
CA ILE A 97 12.96 4.82 10.84
C ILE A 97 13.83 4.62 12.08
N THR A 98 14.93 5.38 12.18
CA THR A 98 15.51 5.73 13.48
C THR A 98 14.69 6.86 14.09
N HIS A 99 14.28 6.70 15.35
CA HIS A 99 13.83 7.81 16.21
C HIS A 99 14.82 8.97 16.20
#